data_AF-A0A5D4NJM7-F1
#
_entry.id   AF-A0A5D4NJM7-F1
#
_cell.length_a   1.000
_cell.length_b   1.000
_cell.length_c   1.000
_cell.angle_alpha   90.00
_cell.angle_beta   90.00
_cell.angle_gamma   90.00
#
_symmetry.space_group_name_H-M   'P 1'
#
loop_
_entity.id
_entity.type
_entity.pdbx_description
1 polymer ?
#
loop_
_entity_poly.entity_id
_entity_poly.type
_entity_poly.pdbx_seq_one_letter_code
_entity_poly.pdbx_strand_id
1 'polypeptide(L)'
;MNAATLETPRTLTNFFKLWAFFIPITSILLIPTVQGTLPSYLLAFSSLLLVLFVNQYKVQLEGYLSELIMIIFVFILLSLISQLLNSFFTIPAFDRITLVDPDNPSKVVFRTTFFTQSLYLLSGILTFVFVKRYFTLSWEKYIFLGINFFVIYGLFEFIYYLAFNDFGDFLTNREYDDHETINLGNQLMTIGSVTFQRINSLALEPSMFAFTLLPFWIYSIFTKRKKTSILLFIGLCLSTSTSALVGIAFYFTSALKKSNKLLIFYLIGFSILFILLNYEFVFQLLDKIVLQKFNQQTESGIMRSYYFENHLDYFFSLNFFSMIFGIGFGYVRSTDFFTTLLINNGFIGVIIFTVLFFVPIFKLKNTYKNFGLKLSLFVIYLIMMISVPEYSFLSIWLFLGIAYNQLNRQKREAVL
;
A
#
# COMPACT_ATOMS: atom_id res chain seq x y z
N MET A 1 -24.11 27.89 -13.75
CA MET A 1 -23.50 28.16 -12.44
C MET A 1 -21.99 28.18 -12.66
N ASN A 2 -21.36 29.35 -12.60
CA ASN A 2 -19.96 29.53 -13.01
C ASN A 2 -19.04 28.61 -12.20
N ALA A 3 -18.21 27.84 -12.90
CA ALA A 3 -17.24 26.92 -12.34
C ALA A 3 -16.05 27.68 -11.73
N ALA A 4 -16.31 28.53 -10.73
CA ALA A 4 -15.29 28.92 -9.79
C ALA A 4 -14.75 27.62 -9.19
N THR A 5 -13.47 27.33 -9.42
CA THR A 5 -12.80 26.20 -8.80
C THR A 5 -12.97 26.33 -7.30
N LEU A 6 -13.87 25.52 -6.72
CA LEU A 6 -14.18 25.58 -5.29
C LEU A 6 -12.86 25.44 -4.53
N GLU A 7 -12.38 26.55 -3.99
CA GLU A 7 -11.07 26.59 -3.34
C GLU A 7 -11.11 25.73 -2.08
N THR A 8 -10.01 25.03 -1.82
CA THR A 8 -9.89 24.26 -0.58
C THR A 8 -9.59 25.23 0.56
N PRO A 9 -10.38 25.21 1.65
CA PRO A 9 -10.13 26.06 2.81
C PRO A 9 -8.69 25.97 3.33
N ARG A 10 -8.14 27.10 3.78
CA ARG A 10 -6.75 27.20 4.29
C ARG A 10 -6.52 26.26 5.48
N THR A 11 -7.52 26.10 6.35
CA THR A 11 -7.45 25.20 7.51
C THR A 11 -7.28 23.74 7.09
N LEU A 12 -8.07 23.27 6.12
CA LEU A 12 -7.94 21.91 5.57
C LEU A 12 -6.58 21.71 4.88
N THR A 13 -6.08 22.75 4.20
CA THR A 13 -4.75 22.71 3.61
C THR A 13 -3.65 22.60 4.66
N ASN A 14 -3.70 23.37 5.74
CA ASN A 14 -2.70 23.27 6.81
C ASN A 14 -2.76 21.92 7.55
N PHE A 15 -3.96 21.42 7.79
CA PHE A 15 -4.17 20.10 8.35
C PHE A 15 -3.54 18.99 7.48
N PHE A 16 -3.79 19.03 6.16
CA PHE A 16 -3.21 18.04 5.26
C PHE A 16 -1.68 18.10 5.20
N LYS A 17 -1.06 19.28 5.37
CA LYS A 17 0.42 19.38 5.42
C LYS A 17 1.02 18.53 6.53
N LEU A 18 0.41 18.58 7.72
CA LEU A 18 0.81 17.77 8.86
C LEU A 18 0.54 16.29 8.57
N TRP A 19 -0.65 15.98 8.06
CA TRP A 19 -1.03 14.61 7.78
C TRP A 19 -0.16 13.93 6.72
N ALA A 20 0.19 14.65 5.66
CA ALA A 20 1.05 14.15 4.59
C ALA A 20 2.43 13.67 5.07
N PHE A 21 2.92 14.22 6.19
CA PHE A 21 4.15 13.78 6.83
C PHE A 21 4.03 12.37 7.42
N PHE A 22 2.88 12.06 8.04
CA PHE A 22 2.63 10.78 8.73
C PHE A 22 2.07 9.69 7.82
N ILE A 23 1.50 10.01 6.65
CA ILE A 23 0.94 9.02 5.72
C ILE A 23 1.88 7.82 5.42
N PRO A 24 3.20 7.99 5.17
CA PRO A 24 4.08 6.86 4.90
C PRO A 24 4.55 6.11 6.16
N ILE A 25 4.26 6.59 7.36
CA ILE A 25 4.77 6.06 8.63
C ILE A 25 3.77 5.04 9.21
N THR A 26 4.25 3.83 9.52
CA THR A 26 3.39 2.71 10.02
C THR A 26 3.95 2.01 11.27
N SER A 27 5.10 2.47 11.78
CA SER A 27 5.77 1.89 12.96
C SER A 27 5.66 2.74 14.23
N ILE A 28 5.19 3.99 14.14
CA ILE A 28 5.05 4.92 15.27
C ILE A 28 3.60 4.97 15.72
N LEU A 29 3.32 4.52 16.94
CA LEU A 29 2.01 4.52 17.59
C LEU A 29 1.97 5.52 18.76
N LEU A 30 0.80 6.08 19.06
CA LEU A 30 0.64 6.83 20.32
C LEU A 30 0.59 5.90 21.53
N ILE A 31 -0.01 4.72 21.36
CA ILE A 31 -0.05 3.66 22.35
C ILE A 31 0.59 2.41 21.71
N PRO A 32 1.80 1.99 22.13
CA PRO A 32 2.57 0.88 21.55
C PRO A 32 1.80 -0.40 21.26
N THR A 33 0.88 -0.77 22.16
CA THR A 33 0.07 -1.99 22.08
C THR A 33 -1.18 -1.86 21.21
N VAL A 34 -1.59 -0.63 20.87
CA VAL A 34 -2.84 -0.39 20.12
C VAL A 34 -2.50 0.07 18.71
N GLN A 35 -2.46 -0.88 17.78
CA GLN A 35 -2.11 -0.65 16.36
C GLN A 35 -2.97 0.42 15.67
N GLY A 36 -4.21 0.64 16.12
CA GLY A 36 -5.10 1.70 15.61
C GLY A 36 -4.67 3.12 15.96
N THR A 37 -3.68 3.32 16.82
CA THR A 37 -3.24 4.64 17.29
C THR A 37 -2.12 5.26 16.46
N LEU A 38 -1.94 4.79 15.22
CA LEU A 38 -1.06 5.46 14.24
C LEU A 38 -1.48 6.94 14.10
N PRO A 39 -0.56 7.91 14.23
CA PRO A 39 -0.87 9.32 14.04
C PRO A 39 -1.56 9.61 12.70
N SER A 40 -1.20 8.86 11.66
CA SER A 40 -1.82 8.95 10.34
C SER A 40 -3.30 8.52 10.34
N TYR A 41 -3.68 7.51 11.12
CA TYR A 41 -5.08 7.07 11.29
C TYR A 41 -5.87 8.07 12.13
N LEU A 42 -5.29 8.58 13.21
CA LEU A 42 -5.95 9.60 14.05
C LEU A 42 -6.20 10.89 13.28
N LEU A 43 -5.28 11.28 12.39
CA LEU A 43 -5.49 12.36 11.44
C LEU A 43 -6.57 12.02 10.41
N ALA A 44 -6.67 10.77 9.96
CA ALA A 44 -7.79 10.35 9.12
C ALA A 44 -9.15 10.54 9.82
N PHE A 45 -9.29 10.10 11.06
CA PHE A 45 -10.53 10.25 11.83
C PHE A 45 -10.85 11.70 12.18
N SER A 46 -9.86 12.48 12.63
CA SER A 46 -10.07 13.90 12.91
C SER A 46 -10.40 14.72 11.66
N SER A 47 -10.05 14.24 10.46
CA SER A 47 -10.45 14.88 9.20
C SER A 47 -11.97 15.00 9.05
N LEU A 48 -12.74 14.02 9.56
CA LEU A 48 -14.20 14.04 9.53
C LEU A 48 -14.75 15.23 10.34
N LEU A 49 -14.30 15.36 11.59
CA LEU A 49 -14.69 16.47 12.46
C LEU A 49 -14.27 17.80 11.87
N LEU A 50 -13.03 17.89 11.38
CA LEU A 50 -12.51 19.13 10.80
C LEU A 50 -13.33 19.57 9.58
N VAL A 51 -13.69 18.65 8.70
CA VAL A 51 -14.53 18.95 7.53
C VAL A 51 -15.91 19.46 7.95
N LEU A 52 -16.52 18.91 9.00
CA LEU A 52 -17.83 19.37 9.48
C LEU A 52 -17.82 20.80 10.03
N PHE A 53 -16.72 21.22 10.67
CA PHE A 53 -16.65 22.52 11.37
C PHE A 53 -15.93 23.63 10.59
N VAL A 54 -15.17 23.31 9.55
CA VAL A 54 -14.49 24.34 8.75
C VAL A 54 -15.48 25.05 7.83
N ASN A 55 -15.40 26.40 7.81
CA ASN A 55 -16.15 27.21 6.86
C ASN A 55 -15.73 26.86 5.42
N GLN A 56 -16.67 26.30 4.66
CA GLN A 56 -16.46 25.83 3.31
C GLN A 56 -17.76 25.93 2.51
N TYR A 57 -17.67 25.75 1.19
CA TYR A 57 -18.86 25.75 0.35
C TYR A 57 -19.76 24.55 0.67
N LYS A 58 -21.06 24.79 0.83
CA LYS A 58 -22.07 23.75 1.10
C LYS A 58 -21.98 22.57 0.12
N VAL A 59 -21.75 22.85 -1.16
CA VAL A 59 -21.59 21.83 -2.21
C VAL A 59 -20.36 20.93 -1.99
N GLN A 60 -19.25 21.46 -1.44
CA GLN A 60 -18.07 20.64 -1.11
C GLN A 60 -18.38 19.70 0.05
N LEU A 61 -19.01 20.21 1.12
CA LEU A 61 -19.39 19.44 2.30
C LEU A 61 -20.39 18.34 1.96
N GLU A 62 -21.47 18.67 1.26
CA GLU A 62 -22.48 17.71 0.82
C GLU A 62 -21.87 16.62 -0.07
N GLY A 63 -20.98 17.02 -0.99
CA GLY A 63 -20.27 16.08 -1.83
C GLY A 63 -19.33 15.15 -1.05
N TYR A 64 -18.68 15.63 0.00
CA TYR A 64 -17.84 14.81 0.89
C TYR A 64 -18.71 13.82 1.68
N LEU A 65 -19.74 14.30 2.37
CA LEU A 65 -20.61 13.47 3.21
C LEU A 65 -21.39 12.44 2.39
N SER A 66 -21.95 12.82 1.23
CA SER A 66 -22.69 11.91 0.37
C SER A 66 -21.82 10.75 -0.12
N GLU A 67 -20.58 11.01 -0.52
CA GLU A 67 -19.67 9.94 -0.96
C GLU A 67 -19.24 9.04 0.21
N LEU A 68 -18.96 9.62 1.37
CA LEU A 68 -18.59 8.86 2.56
C LEU A 68 -19.74 7.95 3.01
N ILE A 69 -20.95 8.49 3.13
CA ILE A 69 -22.16 7.75 3.51
C ILE A 69 -22.43 6.62 2.51
N MET A 70 -22.35 6.89 1.21
CA MET A 70 -22.57 5.88 0.19
C MET A 70 -21.56 4.72 0.30
N ILE A 71 -20.27 5.01 0.46
CA ILE A 71 -19.23 3.96 0.60
C ILE A 71 -19.47 3.13 1.87
N ILE A 72 -19.73 3.79 3.01
CA ILE A 72 -20.00 3.12 4.29
C ILE A 72 -21.27 2.27 4.19
N PHE A 73 -22.33 2.80 3.56
CA PHE A 73 -23.58 2.06 3.38
C PHE A 73 -23.38 0.79 2.56
N VAL A 74 -22.67 0.87 1.43
CA VAL A 74 -22.35 -0.32 0.61
C VAL A 74 -21.52 -1.32 1.41
N PHE A 75 -20.52 -0.87 2.15
CA PHE A 75 -19.69 -1.74 2.98
C PHE A 75 -20.49 -2.45 4.07
N ILE A 76 -21.34 -1.71 4.80
CA ILE A 76 -22.20 -2.28 5.85
C ILE A 76 -23.19 -3.27 5.25
N LEU A 77 -23.83 -2.92 4.13
CA LEU A 77 -24.79 -3.79 3.46
C LEU A 77 -24.14 -5.12 3.06
N LEU A 78 -22.99 -5.09 2.39
CA LEU A 78 -22.27 -6.30 1.98
C LEU A 78 -21.82 -7.13 3.18
N SER A 79 -21.35 -6.45 4.24
CA SER A 79 -20.93 -7.13 5.47
C SER A 79 -22.11 -7.81 6.17
N LEU A 80 -23.25 -7.13 6.29
CA LEU A 80 -24.47 -7.70 6.89
C LEU A 80 -24.99 -8.90 6.08
N ILE A 81 -24.95 -8.83 4.76
CA ILE A 81 -25.31 -9.98 3.90
C ILE A 81 -24.37 -11.15 4.19
N SER A 82 -23.04 -10.93 4.21
CA SER A 82 -22.07 -11.98 4.53
C SER A 82 -22.33 -12.60 5.91
N GLN A 83 -22.53 -11.78 6.95
CA GLN A 83 -22.80 -12.27 8.31
C GLN A 83 -24.14 -13.00 8.43
N LEU A 84 -25.16 -12.58 7.68
CA LEU A 84 -26.44 -13.27 7.62
C LEU A 84 -26.28 -14.65 6.97
N LEU A 85 -25.56 -14.74 5.84
CA LEU A 85 -25.28 -16.00 5.15
C LEU A 85 -24.52 -16.98 6.05
N ASN A 86 -23.53 -16.51 6.79
CA ASN A 86 -22.79 -17.31 7.77
C ASN A 86 -23.66 -17.90 8.88
N SER A 87 -24.82 -17.29 9.15
CA SER A 87 -25.78 -17.78 10.13
C SER A 87 -26.70 -18.87 9.56
N PHE A 88 -26.90 -18.89 8.24
CA PHE A 88 -27.76 -19.87 7.55
C PHE A 88 -26.99 -21.05 6.98
N PHE A 89 -25.72 -20.86 6.60
CA PHE A 89 -24.91 -21.88 5.93
C PHE A 89 -23.70 -22.25 6.78
N THR A 90 -23.42 -23.55 6.87
CA THR A 90 -22.22 -24.07 7.52
C THR A 90 -20.98 -23.64 6.73
N ILE A 91 -19.99 -23.11 7.44
CA ILE A 91 -18.68 -22.74 6.89
C ILE A 91 -17.67 -23.81 7.32
N PRO A 92 -16.74 -24.22 6.44
CA PRO A 92 -15.65 -25.10 6.81
C PRO A 92 -14.80 -24.53 7.95
N ALA A 93 -14.22 -25.40 8.78
CA ALA A 93 -13.36 -24.99 9.89
C ALA A 93 -12.16 -24.17 9.40
N PHE A 94 -11.69 -23.23 10.22
CA PHE A 94 -10.57 -22.34 9.88
C PHE A 94 -9.17 -22.98 10.10
N ASP A 95 -9.08 -24.30 10.20
CA ASP A 95 -7.86 -25.04 10.54
C ASP A 95 -6.75 -24.92 9.49
N ARG A 96 -7.10 -24.62 8.24
CA ARG A 96 -6.17 -24.52 7.10
C ARG A 96 -5.85 -23.11 6.66
N ILE A 97 -6.40 -22.09 7.33
CA ILE A 97 -6.24 -20.70 6.93
C ILE A 97 -5.62 -19.86 8.04
N THR A 98 -4.95 -18.79 7.62
CA THR A 98 -4.28 -17.87 8.54
C THR A 98 -5.28 -16.81 8.98
N LEU A 99 -5.71 -16.90 10.24
CA LEU A 99 -6.64 -15.93 10.83
C LEU A 99 -5.89 -14.68 11.31
N VAL A 100 -6.58 -13.54 11.30
CA VAL A 100 -6.08 -12.28 11.89
C VAL A 100 -5.96 -12.40 13.42
N ASP A 101 -6.89 -13.13 14.04
CA ASP A 101 -6.93 -13.43 15.46
C ASP A 101 -7.20 -14.94 15.62
N PRO A 102 -6.22 -15.72 16.09
CA PRO A 102 -6.33 -17.16 16.23
C PRO A 102 -7.07 -17.60 17.51
N ASP A 103 -7.32 -16.71 18.48
CA ASP A 103 -7.71 -17.10 19.85
C ASP A 103 -9.12 -17.70 19.96
N ASN A 104 -9.96 -17.51 18.94
CA ASN A 104 -11.31 -18.07 18.90
C ASN A 104 -11.71 -18.54 17.50
N PRO A 105 -11.19 -19.67 17.00
CA PRO A 105 -11.48 -20.13 15.64
C PRO A 105 -12.92 -20.64 15.48
N SER A 106 -13.61 -21.00 16.57
CA SER A 106 -15.00 -21.49 16.49
C SER A 106 -16.03 -20.38 16.27
N LYS A 107 -15.69 -19.13 16.57
CA LYS A 107 -16.58 -17.99 16.32
C LYS A 107 -16.59 -17.59 14.84
N VAL A 108 -17.70 -17.85 14.17
CA VAL A 108 -17.87 -17.57 12.73
C VAL A 108 -18.61 -16.24 12.45
N VAL A 109 -19.46 -15.77 13.35
CA VAL A 109 -20.25 -14.55 13.15
C VAL A 109 -19.74 -13.44 14.07
N PHE A 110 -19.58 -12.23 13.52
CA PHE A 110 -19.09 -11.02 14.18
C PHE A 110 -17.83 -11.26 15.03
N ARG A 111 -16.79 -11.84 14.43
CA ARG A 111 -15.45 -11.92 15.05
C ARG A 111 -14.95 -10.54 15.48
N THR A 112 -14.13 -10.45 16.53
CA THR A 112 -13.58 -9.17 17.00
C THR A 112 -12.77 -8.48 15.90
N THR A 113 -12.04 -9.26 15.10
CA THR A 113 -11.27 -8.76 13.96
C THR A 113 -12.13 -8.09 12.90
N PHE A 114 -13.41 -8.47 12.76
CA PHE A 114 -14.35 -7.77 11.89
C PHE A 114 -14.33 -6.27 12.16
N PHE A 115 -14.45 -5.89 13.43
CA PHE A 115 -14.58 -4.50 13.83
C PHE A 115 -13.24 -3.77 13.75
N THR A 116 -12.16 -4.38 14.23
CA THR A 116 -10.84 -3.73 14.22
C THR A 116 -10.32 -3.51 12.81
N GLN A 117 -10.44 -4.51 11.94
CA GLN A 117 -10.05 -4.43 10.53
C GLN A 117 -10.95 -3.43 9.78
N SER A 118 -12.27 -3.43 10.02
CA SER A 118 -13.18 -2.42 9.45
C SER A 118 -12.79 -1.00 9.85
N LEU A 119 -12.33 -0.79 11.07
CA LEU A 119 -11.87 0.51 11.56
C LEU A 119 -10.59 0.95 10.84
N TYR A 120 -9.67 0.02 10.55
CA TYR A 120 -8.49 0.29 9.72
C TYR A 120 -8.85 0.58 8.27
N LEU A 121 -9.85 -0.08 7.70
CA LEU A 121 -10.36 0.26 6.37
C LEU A 121 -10.98 1.66 6.35
N LEU A 122 -11.70 2.03 7.41
CA LEU A 122 -12.36 3.33 7.51
C LEU A 122 -11.36 4.50 7.50
N SER A 123 -10.19 4.36 8.12
CA SER A 123 -9.14 5.39 8.04
C SER A 123 -8.65 5.59 6.59
N GLY A 124 -8.52 4.50 5.83
CA GLY A 124 -8.25 4.51 4.40
C GLY A 124 -9.34 5.22 3.59
N ILE A 125 -10.61 4.85 3.81
CA ILE A 125 -11.77 5.47 3.14
C ILE A 125 -11.83 6.98 3.42
N LEU A 126 -11.63 7.40 4.68
CA LEU A 126 -11.60 8.81 5.06
C LEU A 126 -10.49 9.57 4.32
N THR A 127 -9.29 8.97 4.25
CA THR A 127 -8.17 9.52 3.47
C THR A 127 -8.54 9.69 2.00
N PHE A 128 -9.12 8.65 1.39
CA PHE A 128 -9.52 8.66 -0.01
C PHE A 128 -10.55 9.75 -0.32
N VAL A 129 -11.65 9.82 0.44
CA VAL A 129 -12.71 10.80 0.20
C VAL A 129 -12.20 12.22 0.46
N PHE A 130 -11.40 12.42 1.51
CA PHE A 130 -10.79 13.72 1.82
C PHE A 130 -9.90 14.21 0.68
N VAL A 131 -8.94 13.39 0.24
CA VAL A 131 -8.02 13.74 -0.84
C VAL A 131 -8.78 13.92 -2.16
N LYS A 132 -9.71 13.02 -2.48
CA LYS A 132 -10.55 13.12 -3.69
C LYS A 132 -11.28 14.46 -3.80
N ARG A 133 -11.77 15.00 -2.68
CA ARG A 133 -12.53 16.26 -2.65
C ARG A 133 -11.65 17.49 -2.58
N TYR A 134 -10.63 17.49 -1.72
CA TYR A 134 -9.91 18.70 -1.33
C TYR A 134 -8.50 18.83 -1.89
N PHE A 135 -7.99 17.81 -2.58
CA PHE A 135 -6.61 17.83 -3.09
C PHE A 135 -6.33 19.04 -3.99
N THR A 136 -5.22 19.70 -3.70
CA THR A 136 -4.65 20.78 -4.52
C THR A 136 -3.23 20.42 -4.92
N LEU A 137 -2.77 20.92 -6.08
CA LEU A 137 -1.41 20.69 -6.55
C LEU A 137 -0.33 21.19 -5.57
N SER A 138 -0.66 22.19 -4.76
CA SER A 138 0.24 22.72 -3.73
C SER A 138 0.58 21.69 -2.65
N TRP A 139 -0.24 20.66 -2.47
CA TRP A 139 -0.05 19.62 -1.46
C TRP A 139 1.09 18.65 -1.82
N GLU A 140 1.44 18.53 -3.11
CA GLU A 140 2.47 17.60 -3.57
C GLU A 140 3.82 17.81 -2.88
N LYS A 141 4.21 19.06 -2.62
CA LYS A 141 5.50 19.34 -1.95
C LYS A 141 5.56 18.75 -0.54
N TYR A 142 4.44 18.69 0.16
CA TYR A 142 4.36 18.14 1.51
C TYR A 142 4.28 16.62 1.52
N ILE A 143 3.58 16.04 0.54
CA ILE A 143 3.58 14.60 0.28
C ILE A 143 5.02 14.12 0.03
N PHE A 144 5.75 14.82 -0.82
CA PHE A 144 7.15 14.48 -1.09
C PHE A 144 8.08 14.76 0.09
N LEU A 145 7.77 15.74 0.94
CA LEU A 145 8.52 15.96 2.18
C LEU A 145 8.37 14.78 3.14
N GLY A 146 7.14 14.28 3.33
CA GLY A 146 6.88 13.10 4.16
C GLY A 146 7.63 11.86 3.68
N ILE A 147 7.53 11.52 2.39
CA ILE A 147 8.23 10.34 1.86
C ILE A 147 9.76 10.53 1.82
N ASN A 148 10.27 11.75 1.61
CA ASN A 148 11.71 12.00 1.70
C ASN A 148 12.22 11.77 3.12
N PHE A 149 11.52 12.27 4.14
CA PHE A 149 11.86 12.02 5.54
C PHE A 149 11.88 10.52 5.83
N PHE A 150 10.82 9.82 5.40
CA PHE A 150 10.70 8.37 5.53
C PHE A 150 11.90 7.61 4.92
N VAL A 151 12.38 7.99 3.74
CA VAL A 151 13.56 7.33 3.13
C VAL A 151 14.88 7.75 3.77
N ILE A 152 15.02 9.03 4.13
CA ILE A 152 16.23 9.52 4.81
C ILE A 152 16.43 8.80 6.15
N TYR A 153 15.34 8.56 6.89
CA TYR A 153 15.41 7.80 8.14
C TYR A 153 15.90 6.36 7.91
N GLY A 154 15.35 5.65 6.93
CA GLY A 154 15.83 4.29 6.59
C GLY A 154 17.28 4.26 6.08
N LEU A 155 17.74 5.31 5.39
CA LEU A 155 19.16 5.44 5.01
C LEU A 155 20.04 5.72 6.22
N PHE A 156 19.57 6.48 7.20
CA PHE A 156 20.26 6.67 8.46
C PHE A 156 20.45 5.33 9.18
N GLU A 157 19.40 4.53 9.33
CA GLU A 157 19.49 3.20 9.96
C GLU A 157 20.49 2.29 9.24
N PHE A 158 20.43 2.29 7.90
CA PHE A 158 21.37 1.54 7.06
C PHE A 158 22.83 1.93 7.31
N ILE A 159 23.11 3.24 7.30
CA ILE A 159 24.48 3.76 7.53
C ILE A 159 24.92 3.52 8.96
N TYR A 160 24.02 3.67 9.94
CA TYR A 160 24.28 3.40 11.35
C TYR A 160 24.70 1.95 11.55
N TYR A 161 23.96 1.00 10.97
CA TYR A 161 24.31 -0.41 11.03
C TYR A 161 25.68 -0.69 10.40
N LEU A 162 25.98 -0.11 9.23
CA LEU A 162 27.29 -0.28 8.59
C LEU A 162 28.45 0.29 9.43
N ALA A 163 28.22 1.34 10.21
CA ALA A 163 29.24 1.99 11.02
C ALA A 163 29.45 1.30 12.38
N PHE A 164 28.38 0.85 13.02
CA PHE A 164 28.39 0.38 14.41
C PHE A 164 28.09 -1.11 14.57
N ASN A 165 27.65 -1.79 13.51
CA ASN A 165 27.12 -3.17 13.54
C ASN A 165 25.98 -3.36 14.55
N ASP A 166 25.23 -2.29 14.82
CA ASP A 166 24.12 -2.27 15.76
C ASP A 166 22.90 -1.58 15.15
N PHE A 167 21.73 -1.80 15.72
CA PHE A 167 20.46 -1.28 15.22
C PHE A 167 20.26 0.18 15.63
N GLY A 168 20.06 1.04 14.63
CA GLY A 168 19.90 2.49 14.83
C GLY A 168 18.45 2.97 14.97
N ASP A 169 17.46 2.08 15.07
CA ASP A 169 16.05 2.48 15.22
C ASP A 169 15.82 2.99 16.65
N PHE A 170 15.33 4.22 16.74
CA PHE A 170 15.00 4.89 18.01
C PHE A 170 13.61 5.54 17.97
N LEU A 171 12.88 5.40 16.85
CA LEU A 171 11.57 6.03 16.66
C LEU A 171 10.44 5.02 16.70
N THR A 172 10.65 3.80 16.21
CA THR A 172 9.64 2.76 16.25
C THR A 172 9.32 2.38 17.69
N ASN A 173 8.03 2.29 17.99
CA ASN A 173 7.53 1.90 19.30
C ASN A 173 6.35 0.93 19.22
N ARG A 174 6.15 0.28 18.07
CA ARG A 174 5.05 -0.66 17.86
C ARG A 174 5.37 -2.04 18.45
N GLU A 175 4.49 -2.52 19.33
CA GLU A 175 4.57 -3.85 19.94
C GLU A 175 3.62 -4.83 19.23
N TYR A 176 3.97 -6.12 19.26
CA TYR A 176 3.10 -7.22 18.85
C TYR A 176 3.08 -8.24 19.99
N ASP A 177 1.95 -8.91 20.17
CA ASP A 177 1.53 -9.59 21.41
C ASP A 177 2.47 -10.66 22.00
N ASP A 178 3.56 -11.04 21.32
CA ASP A 178 4.48 -12.10 21.79
C ASP A 178 5.92 -11.65 22.08
N HIS A 179 6.33 -10.40 21.80
CA HIS A 179 7.73 -9.98 22.02
C HIS A 179 7.87 -8.55 22.56
N GLU A 180 8.82 -8.39 23.50
CA GLU A 180 9.44 -7.10 23.85
C GLU A 180 9.62 -6.28 22.56
N THR A 181 9.12 -5.03 22.55
CA THR A 181 9.25 -4.01 21.48
C THR A 181 10.06 -4.52 20.33
N ILE A 182 9.41 -5.01 19.27
CA ILE A 182 10.11 -5.88 18.34
C ILE A 182 11.36 -5.17 17.79
N ASN A 183 12.52 -5.55 18.33
CA ASN A 183 13.75 -5.64 17.59
C ASN A 183 13.51 -6.75 16.58
N LEU A 184 12.71 -6.48 15.53
CA LEU A 184 12.61 -7.32 14.34
C LEU A 184 13.97 -7.12 13.72
N GLY A 185 14.95 -7.82 14.29
CA GLY A 185 16.38 -7.59 14.11
C GLY A 185 16.60 -7.39 12.64
N ASN A 186 16.82 -6.11 12.34
CA ASN A 186 16.90 -5.52 11.03
C ASN A 186 17.26 -6.55 9.98
N GLN A 187 16.30 -6.95 9.15
CA GLN A 187 16.42 -8.12 8.25
C GLN A 187 17.79 -8.13 7.56
N LEU A 188 18.71 -8.93 8.10
CA LEU A 188 20.10 -8.92 7.68
C LEU A 188 20.22 -9.65 6.35
N MET A 189 21.07 -9.11 5.50
CA MET A 189 21.44 -9.75 4.26
C MET A 189 22.96 -9.85 4.21
N THR A 190 23.44 -11.09 4.13
CA THR A 190 24.86 -11.36 3.89
C THR A 190 25.10 -11.56 2.40
N ILE A 191 25.98 -10.76 1.80
CA ILE A 191 26.46 -10.96 0.43
C ILE A 191 27.98 -11.11 0.51
N GLY A 192 28.49 -12.30 0.16
CA GLY A 192 29.90 -12.64 0.41
C GLY A 192 30.23 -12.57 1.90
N SER A 193 31.24 -11.75 2.25
CA SER A 193 31.67 -11.50 3.64
C SER A 193 30.98 -10.31 4.31
N VAL A 194 30.14 -9.56 3.59
CA VAL A 194 29.50 -8.35 4.11
C VAL A 194 28.08 -8.66 4.54
N THR A 195 27.78 -8.46 5.81
CA THR A 195 26.42 -8.47 6.35
C THR A 195 25.93 -7.05 6.51
N PHE A 196 24.76 -6.75 5.99
CA PHE A 196 24.14 -5.43 6.13
C PHE A 196 22.65 -5.56 6.46
N GLN A 197 22.12 -4.58 7.17
CA GLN A 197 20.68 -4.39 7.36
C GLN A 197 20.01 -3.99 6.05
N ARG A 198 18.93 -4.66 5.68
CA ARG A 198 18.06 -4.19 4.59
C ARG A 198 17.25 -2.98 5.05
N ILE A 199 17.03 -2.01 4.16
CA ILE A 199 16.22 -0.84 4.51
C ILE A 199 14.74 -1.24 4.69
N ASN A 200 14.21 -0.97 5.88
CA ASN A 200 12.81 -1.09 6.26
C ASN A 200 12.22 0.25 6.75
N SER A 201 13.03 1.16 7.33
CA SER A 201 12.56 2.44 7.87
C SER A 201 11.34 2.26 8.80
N LEU A 202 10.48 3.27 8.88
CA LEU A 202 9.26 3.29 9.69
C LEU A 202 8.11 2.44 9.10
N ALA A 203 8.43 1.40 8.31
CA ALA A 203 7.50 0.39 7.80
C ALA A 203 7.72 -1.02 8.37
N LEU A 204 8.65 -1.19 9.32
CA LEU A 204 9.01 -2.44 10.01
C LEU A 204 9.60 -3.53 9.10
N GLU A 205 9.06 -3.73 7.90
CA GLU A 205 9.51 -4.72 6.93
C GLU A 205 9.97 -4.08 5.60
N PRO A 206 11.04 -4.58 4.97
CA PRO A 206 11.48 -4.09 3.66
C PRO A 206 10.45 -4.28 2.53
N SER A 207 9.57 -5.29 2.60
CA SER A 207 8.45 -5.46 1.65
C SER A 207 7.43 -4.34 1.75
N MET A 208 7.05 -3.98 2.98
CA MET A 208 6.13 -2.88 3.29
C MET A 208 6.74 -1.52 2.95
N PHE A 209 8.04 -1.36 3.23
CA PHE A 209 8.83 -0.20 2.81
C PHE A 209 8.80 -0.02 1.29
N ALA A 210 9.17 -1.06 0.55
CA ALA A 210 9.16 -1.03 -0.92
C ALA A 210 7.77 -0.74 -1.47
N PHE A 211 6.74 -1.39 -0.93
CA PHE A 211 5.35 -1.17 -1.33
C PHE A 211 4.91 0.29 -1.13
N THR A 212 5.30 0.92 -0.01
CA THR A 212 5.02 2.33 0.26
C THR A 212 5.78 3.25 -0.70
N LEU A 213 7.08 3.04 -0.90
CA LEU A 213 7.94 3.91 -1.71
C LEU A 213 7.61 3.92 -3.20
N LEU A 214 7.30 2.75 -3.74
CA LEU A 214 7.29 2.54 -5.16
C LEU A 214 6.31 3.43 -5.94
N PRO A 215 5.04 3.63 -5.51
CA PRO A 215 4.16 4.58 -6.18
C PRO A 215 4.66 6.03 -6.09
N PHE A 216 5.34 6.43 -5.01
CA PHE A 216 5.97 7.76 -4.92
C PHE A 216 7.18 7.89 -5.83
N TRP A 217 8.00 6.85 -5.96
CA TRP A 217 9.13 6.83 -6.87
C TRP A 217 8.67 7.03 -8.31
N ILE A 218 7.71 6.22 -8.77
CA ILE A 218 7.10 6.36 -10.09
C ILE A 218 6.54 7.78 -10.27
N TYR A 219 5.71 8.24 -9.32
CA TYR A 219 5.08 9.55 -9.42
C TYR A 219 6.07 10.72 -9.39
N SER A 220 7.19 10.60 -8.67
CA SER A 220 8.26 11.62 -8.62
C SER A 220 8.93 11.86 -9.98
N ILE A 221 9.07 10.80 -10.79
CA ILE A 221 9.60 10.89 -12.15
C ILE A 221 8.65 11.72 -13.01
N PHE A 222 7.35 11.39 -12.98
CA PHE A 222 6.34 12.04 -13.80
C PHE A 222 5.94 13.46 -13.31
N THR A 223 6.34 13.82 -12.09
CA THR A 223 6.27 15.20 -11.56
C THR A 223 7.60 15.95 -11.65
N LYS A 224 8.60 15.40 -12.37
CA LYS A 224 9.91 16.00 -12.65
C LYS A 224 10.76 16.31 -11.40
N ARG A 225 10.57 15.56 -10.30
CA ARG A 225 11.30 15.74 -9.04
C ARG A 225 12.54 14.84 -9.00
N LYS A 226 13.55 15.17 -9.81
CA LYS A 226 14.76 14.35 -10.00
C LYS A 226 15.45 13.95 -8.69
N LYS A 227 15.68 14.91 -7.78
CA LYS A 227 16.36 14.64 -6.48
C LYS A 227 15.60 13.61 -5.63
N THR A 228 14.30 13.78 -5.48
CA THR A 228 13.44 12.81 -4.79
C THR A 228 13.41 11.47 -5.51
N SER A 229 13.30 11.45 -6.84
CA SER A 229 13.30 10.20 -7.60
C SER A 229 14.58 9.38 -7.38
N ILE A 230 15.75 10.03 -7.38
CA ILE A 230 17.04 9.37 -7.11
C ILE A 230 17.07 8.83 -5.67
N LEU A 231 16.68 9.65 -4.68
CA LEU A 231 16.64 9.25 -3.28
C LEU A 231 15.74 8.01 -3.07
N LEU A 232 14.51 8.04 -3.61
CA LEU A 232 13.58 6.93 -3.50
C LEU A 232 14.08 5.67 -4.23
N PHE A 233 14.75 5.85 -5.37
CA PHE A 233 15.35 4.73 -6.12
C PHE A 233 16.45 4.04 -5.33
N ILE A 234 17.36 4.81 -4.70
CA ILE A 234 18.41 4.27 -3.83
C ILE A 234 17.77 3.47 -2.68
N GLY A 235 16.75 4.03 -2.02
CA GLY A 235 16.01 3.32 -0.97
C GLY A 235 15.40 2.00 -1.47
N LEU A 236 14.75 2.00 -2.63
CA LEU A 236 14.17 0.79 -3.23
C LEU A 236 15.22 -0.28 -3.51
N CYS A 237 16.37 0.08 -4.05
CA CYS A 237 17.46 -0.87 -4.32
C CYS A 237 18.01 -1.49 -3.02
N LEU A 238 18.21 -0.67 -1.99
CA LEU A 238 18.74 -1.11 -0.68
C LEU A 238 17.71 -1.90 0.17
N SER A 239 16.42 -1.84 -0.17
CA SER A 239 15.40 -2.69 0.46
C SER A 239 15.54 -4.18 0.10
N THR A 240 16.20 -4.48 -1.05
CA THR A 240 16.35 -5.81 -1.66
C THR A 240 15.06 -6.66 -1.64
N SER A 241 13.91 -5.98 -1.76
CA SER A 241 12.58 -6.60 -1.75
C SER A 241 12.17 -7.05 -3.15
N THR A 242 11.52 -8.21 -3.27
CA THR A 242 10.93 -8.66 -4.55
C THR A 242 9.85 -7.70 -5.03
N SER A 243 9.07 -7.11 -4.12
CA SER A 243 8.05 -6.11 -4.45
C SER A 243 8.69 -4.87 -5.11
N ALA A 244 9.89 -4.46 -4.69
CA ALA A 244 10.65 -3.39 -5.33
C ALA A 244 11.06 -3.78 -6.76
N LEU A 245 11.65 -4.97 -6.93
CA LEU A 245 12.13 -5.45 -8.23
C LEU A 245 11.00 -5.57 -9.25
N VAL A 246 9.87 -6.18 -8.84
CA VAL A 246 8.69 -6.33 -9.70
C VAL A 246 8.16 -4.97 -10.13
N GLY A 247 7.98 -4.04 -9.19
CA GLY A 247 7.48 -2.70 -9.52
C GLY A 247 8.43 -1.89 -10.41
N ILE A 248 9.75 -2.00 -10.18
CA ILE A 248 10.78 -1.38 -11.02
C ILE A 248 10.75 -1.97 -12.43
N ALA A 249 10.63 -3.29 -12.57
CA ALA A 249 10.54 -3.97 -13.86
C ALA A 249 9.29 -3.52 -14.66
N PHE A 250 8.14 -3.37 -14.02
CA PHE A 250 6.94 -2.84 -14.67
C PHE A 250 7.11 -1.39 -15.14
N TYR A 251 7.79 -0.55 -14.34
CA TYR A 251 8.13 0.80 -14.78
C TYR A 251 9.04 0.79 -16.01
N PHE A 252 10.13 0.00 -15.97
CA PHE A 252 11.08 -0.05 -17.08
C PHE A 252 10.46 -0.62 -18.36
N THR A 253 9.67 -1.70 -18.30
CA THR A 253 8.98 -2.23 -19.49
C THR A 253 8.08 -1.18 -20.14
N SER A 254 7.40 -0.36 -19.33
CA SER A 254 6.60 0.76 -19.83
C SER A 254 7.46 1.90 -20.41
N ALA A 255 8.64 2.17 -19.83
CA ALA A 255 9.55 3.22 -20.30
C ALA A 255 10.29 2.80 -21.59
N LEU A 256 10.70 1.53 -21.70
CA LEU A 256 11.40 0.98 -22.86
C LEU A 256 10.56 1.10 -24.14
N LYS A 257 9.24 0.96 -24.06
CA LYS A 257 8.32 1.17 -25.20
C LYS A 257 8.38 2.60 -25.78
N LYS A 258 8.84 3.59 -25.01
CA LYS A 258 8.90 5.01 -25.41
C LYS A 258 10.32 5.54 -25.61
N SER A 259 11.34 4.73 -25.31
CA SER A 259 12.73 5.17 -25.30
C SER A 259 13.43 4.89 -26.63
N ASN A 260 14.53 5.61 -26.87
CA ASN A 260 15.39 5.38 -28.03
C ASN A 260 16.01 3.99 -27.94
N LYS A 261 15.73 3.13 -28.93
CA LYS A 261 16.25 1.75 -29.03
C LYS A 261 17.77 1.69 -28.94
N LEU A 262 18.46 2.73 -29.42
CA LEU A 262 19.93 2.82 -29.41
C LEU A 262 20.50 3.03 -27.99
N LEU A 263 19.85 3.88 -27.19
CA LEU A 263 20.23 4.08 -25.78
C LEU A 263 20.00 2.81 -24.96
N ILE A 264 18.89 2.10 -25.22
CA ILE A 264 18.58 0.81 -24.60
C ILE A 264 19.66 -0.21 -24.95
N PHE A 265 20.06 -0.28 -26.23
CA PHE A 265 21.12 -1.18 -26.68
C PHE A 265 22.44 -0.93 -25.94
N TYR A 266 22.86 0.34 -25.76
CA TYR A 266 24.07 0.65 -24.99
C TYR A 266 23.94 0.33 -23.50
N LEU A 267 22.78 0.58 -22.89
CA LEU A 267 22.55 0.23 -21.48
C LEU A 267 22.59 -1.29 -21.27
N ILE A 268 21.94 -2.06 -22.15
CA ILE A 268 21.99 -3.53 -22.10
C ILE A 268 23.42 -4.03 -22.33
N GLY A 269 24.11 -3.51 -23.35
CA GLY A 269 25.50 -3.88 -23.65
C GLY A 269 26.44 -3.60 -22.48
N PHE A 270 26.31 -2.43 -21.85
CA PHE A 270 27.08 -2.06 -20.66
C PHE A 270 26.74 -2.94 -19.45
N SER A 271 25.46 -3.23 -19.21
CA SER A 271 25.04 -4.14 -18.14
C SER A 271 25.59 -5.55 -18.36
N ILE A 272 25.54 -6.09 -19.58
CA ILE A 272 26.11 -7.40 -19.91
C ILE A 272 27.62 -7.39 -19.67
N LEU A 273 28.34 -6.36 -20.11
CA LEU A 273 29.79 -6.24 -19.89
C LEU A 273 30.11 -6.19 -18.38
N PHE A 274 29.33 -5.43 -17.60
CA PHE A 274 29.48 -5.35 -16.15
C PHE A 274 29.24 -6.70 -15.46
N ILE A 275 28.20 -7.43 -15.88
CA ILE A 275 27.89 -8.79 -15.40
C ILE A 275 29.06 -9.73 -15.70
N LEU A 276 29.62 -9.68 -16.92
CA LEU A 276 30.75 -10.52 -17.30
C LEU A 276 32.02 -10.22 -16.49
N LEU A 277 32.31 -8.95 -16.22
CA LEU A 277 33.48 -8.54 -15.44
C LEU A 277 33.37 -8.86 -13.94
N ASN A 278 32.15 -8.96 -13.40
CA ASN A 278 31.89 -9.17 -11.97
C ASN A 278 31.02 -10.42 -11.72
N TYR A 279 31.21 -11.46 -12.54
CA TYR A 279 30.29 -12.59 -12.63
C TYR A 279 30.00 -13.24 -11.27
N GLU A 280 31.00 -13.54 -10.44
CA GLU A 280 30.78 -14.24 -9.17
C GLU A 280 29.92 -13.43 -8.20
N PHE A 281 30.24 -12.14 -8.02
CA PHE A 281 29.47 -11.25 -7.17
C PHE A 281 28.04 -11.05 -7.70
N VAL A 282 27.93 -10.81 -9.01
CA VAL A 282 26.63 -10.59 -9.66
C VAL A 282 25.78 -11.86 -9.66
N PHE A 283 26.38 -13.03 -9.87
CA PHE A 283 25.70 -14.31 -9.82
C PHE A 283 25.23 -14.63 -8.42
N GLN A 284 26.06 -14.44 -7.38
CA GLN A 284 25.61 -14.61 -5.98
C GLN A 284 24.47 -13.65 -5.62
N LEU A 285 24.54 -12.41 -6.11
CA LEU A 285 23.49 -11.41 -5.91
C LEU A 285 22.21 -11.79 -6.66
N LEU A 286 22.30 -12.20 -7.93
CA LEU A 286 21.17 -12.69 -8.72
C LEU A 286 20.59 -13.98 -8.15
N ASP A 287 21.41 -14.91 -7.67
CA ASP A 287 20.97 -16.15 -7.07
C ASP A 287 20.15 -15.86 -5.81
N LYS A 288 20.72 -15.10 -4.87
CA LYS A 288 20.09 -14.79 -3.59
C LYS A 288 18.86 -13.87 -3.69
N ILE A 289 18.89 -12.90 -4.60
CA ILE A 289 17.80 -11.92 -4.75
C ILE A 289 16.71 -12.41 -5.72
N VAL A 290 17.09 -13.15 -6.76
CA VAL A 290 16.20 -13.52 -7.87
C VAL A 290 15.97 -15.03 -7.90
N LEU A 291 16.99 -15.85 -8.20
CA LEU A 291 16.79 -17.28 -8.51
C LEU A 291 16.24 -18.07 -7.32
N GLN A 292 16.83 -17.94 -6.12
CA GLN A 292 16.35 -18.62 -4.91
C GLN A 292 14.92 -18.20 -4.53
N LYS A 293 14.55 -16.95 -4.81
CA LYS A 293 13.18 -16.46 -4.56
C LYS A 293 12.19 -16.96 -5.61
N PHE A 294 12.59 -17.09 -6.87
CA PHE A 294 11.78 -17.66 -7.95
C PHE A 294 11.60 -19.17 -7.82
N ASN A 295 12.64 -19.90 -7.41
CA ASN A 295 12.61 -21.35 -7.22
C ASN A 295 11.96 -21.78 -5.89
N GLN A 296 11.35 -20.85 -5.14
CA GLN A 296 10.79 -21.09 -3.82
C GLN A 296 11.79 -21.76 -2.85
N GLN A 297 13.08 -21.48 -2.98
CA GLN A 297 14.11 -22.05 -2.10
C GLN A 297 14.33 -21.20 -0.84
N THR A 298 13.71 -20.02 -0.77
CA THR A 298 13.64 -19.23 0.46
C THR A 298 12.41 -19.62 1.28
N GLU A 299 12.57 -19.74 2.60
CA GLU A 299 11.49 -20.00 3.56
C GLU A 299 10.25 -19.11 3.31
N SER A 300 10.48 -17.81 3.05
CA SER A 300 9.41 -16.86 2.73
C SER A 300 8.63 -17.18 1.45
N GLY A 301 9.25 -17.83 0.45
CA GLY A 301 8.62 -18.16 -0.83
C GLY A 301 7.77 -19.43 -0.75
N ILE A 302 8.24 -20.42 0.02
CA ILE A 302 7.50 -21.66 0.31
C ILE A 302 6.23 -21.33 1.09
N MET A 303 6.36 -20.57 2.18
CA MET A 303 5.22 -20.20 3.03
C MET A 303 4.16 -19.41 2.27
N ARG A 304 4.57 -18.50 1.38
CA ARG A 304 3.63 -17.74 0.52
C ARG A 304 2.82 -18.64 -0.41
N SER A 305 3.47 -19.60 -1.04
CA SER A 305 2.80 -20.52 -1.98
C SER A 305 1.87 -21.47 -1.23
N TYR A 306 2.32 -22.00 -0.09
CA TYR A 306 1.51 -22.82 0.81
C TYR A 306 0.26 -22.10 1.31
N TYR A 307 0.38 -20.84 1.79
CA TYR A 307 -0.77 -20.06 2.21
C TYR A 307 -1.72 -19.77 1.04
N PHE A 308 -1.19 -19.43 -0.14
CA PHE A 308 -2.01 -19.18 -1.31
C PHE A 308 -2.84 -20.40 -1.72
N GLU A 309 -2.22 -21.58 -1.80
CA GLU A 309 -2.89 -22.84 -2.14
C GLU A 309 -3.96 -23.20 -1.11
N ASN A 310 -3.61 -23.20 0.18
CA ASN A 310 -4.56 -23.53 1.25
C ASN A 310 -5.75 -22.57 1.30
N HIS A 311 -5.52 -21.27 1.07
CA HIS A 311 -6.58 -20.27 1.08
C HIS A 311 -7.48 -20.42 -0.16
N LEU A 312 -6.92 -20.76 -1.33
CA LEU A 312 -7.73 -21.08 -2.51
C LEU A 312 -8.55 -22.35 -2.30
N ASP A 313 -7.96 -23.42 -1.79
CA ASP A 313 -8.67 -24.66 -1.49
C ASP A 313 -9.79 -24.43 -0.49
N TYR A 314 -9.52 -23.64 0.55
CA TYR A 314 -10.53 -23.19 1.50
C TYR A 314 -11.66 -22.43 0.81
N PHE A 315 -11.34 -21.46 -0.04
CA PHE A 315 -12.34 -20.72 -0.81
C PHE A 315 -13.20 -21.63 -1.68
N PHE A 316 -12.60 -22.60 -2.37
CA PHE A 316 -13.32 -23.57 -3.20
C PHE A 316 -14.20 -24.54 -2.40
N SER A 317 -13.93 -24.72 -1.11
CA SER A 317 -14.78 -25.50 -0.20
C SER A 317 -15.98 -24.73 0.38
N LEU A 318 -16.06 -23.41 0.15
CA LEU A 318 -17.19 -22.59 0.59
C LEU A 318 -18.47 -22.91 -0.19
N ASN A 319 -19.62 -22.66 0.43
CA ASN A 319 -20.87 -22.68 -0.31
C ASN A 319 -20.93 -21.51 -1.33
N PHE A 320 -21.77 -21.64 -2.35
CA PHE A 320 -21.91 -20.68 -3.44
C PHE A 320 -22.15 -19.23 -2.97
N PHE A 321 -22.99 -19.03 -1.94
CA PHE A 321 -23.29 -17.69 -1.44
C PHE A 321 -22.09 -17.07 -0.70
N SER A 322 -21.39 -17.86 0.11
CA SER A 322 -20.14 -17.44 0.77
C SER A 322 -19.02 -17.18 -0.24
N MET A 323 -18.97 -17.86 -1.39
CA MET A 323 -18.04 -17.51 -2.47
C MET A 323 -18.33 -16.12 -3.09
N ILE A 324 -19.61 -15.73 -3.17
CA ILE A 324 -20.02 -14.45 -3.77
C ILE A 324 -19.77 -13.28 -2.81
N PHE A 325 -20.17 -13.43 -1.55
CA PHE A 325 -20.17 -12.33 -0.56
C PHE A 325 -19.02 -12.41 0.46
N GLY A 326 -18.29 -13.51 0.50
CA GLY A 326 -17.25 -13.78 1.49
C GLY A 326 -17.80 -14.18 2.85
N ILE A 327 -16.90 -14.55 3.75
CA ILE A 327 -17.22 -14.98 5.12
C ILE A 327 -17.13 -13.84 6.15
N GLY A 328 -16.69 -12.65 5.76
CA GLY A 328 -16.59 -11.51 6.66
C GLY A 328 -15.29 -10.75 6.52
N PHE A 329 -15.37 -9.42 6.55
CA PHE A 329 -14.20 -8.57 6.39
C PHE A 329 -13.20 -8.76 7.53
N GLY A 330 -11.92 -8.96 7.21
CA GLY A 330 -10.85 -8.98 8.19
C GLY A 330 -10.77 -10.26 9.04
N TYR A 331 -11.25 -11.39 8.54
CA TYR A 331 -11.19 -12.66 9.26
C TYR A 331 -9.86 -13.36 8.98
N VAL A 332 -9.53 -13.43 7.70
CA VAL A 332 -8.37 -14.12 7.16
C VAL A 332 -7.33 -13.09 6.72
N ARG A 333 -6.06 -13.45 6.87
CA ARG A 333 -4.91 -12.69 6.38
C ARG A 333 -3.88 -13.64 5.78
N SER A 334 -3.81 -13.71 4.45
CA SER A 334 -2.73 -14.37 3.73
C SER A 334 -1.50 -13.45 3.65
N THR A 335 -0.48 -13.87 2.90
CA THR A 335 0.63 -13.03 2.41
C THR A 335 0.29 -12.27 1.13
N ASP A 336 -0.81 -12.60 0.47
CA ASP A 336 -1.33 -11.93 -0.73
C ASP A 336 -2.72 -11.34 -0.48
N PHE A 337 -3.03 -10.21 -1.10
CA PHE A 337 -4.34 -9.59 -0.92
C PHE A 337 -5.44 -10.28 -1.72
N PHE A 338 -5.09 -11.06 -2.76
CA PHE A 338 -6.07 -11.67 -3.64
C PHE A 338 -6.90 -12.72 -2.90
N THR A 339 -6.26 -13.75 -2.33
CA THR A 339 -6.93 -14.80 -1.56
C THR A 339 -7.55 -14.24 -0.28
N THR A 340 -6.88 -13.29 0.37
CA THR A 340 -7.39 -12.56 1.54
C THR A 340 -8.73 -11.89 1.22
N LEU A 341 -8.82 -11.12 0.13
CA LEU A 341 -10.03 -10.42 -0.28
C LEU A 341 -11.10 -11.38 -0.78
N LEU A 342 -10.69 -12.45 -1.47
CA LEU A 342 -11.58 -13.47 -2.01
C LEU A 342 -12.30 -14.22 -0.89
N ILE A 343 -11.61 -14.63 0.18
CA ILE A 343 -12.25 -15.28 1.33
C ILE A 343 -13.08 -14.27 2.13
N ASN A 344 -12.52 -13.10 2.45
CA ASN A 344 -13.18 -12.14 3.34
C ASN A 344 -14.42 -11.48 2.71
N ASN A 345 -14.41 -11.20 1.40
CA ASN A 345 -15.45 -10.41 0.72
C ASN A 345 -16.01 -11.06 -0.56
N GLY A 346 -15.55 -12.26 -0.91
CA GLY A 346 -16.02 -12.99 -2.08
C GLY A 346 -15.69 -12.31 -3.41
N PHE A 347 -16.26 -12.85 -4.48
CA PHE A 347 -16.12 -12.28 -5.81
C PHE A 347 -16.59 -10.82 -5.91
N ILE A 348 -17.65 -10.44 -5.20
CA ILE A 348 -18.15 -9.06 -5.21
C ILE A 348 -17.10 -8.09 -4.66
N GLY A 349 -16.46 -8.44 -3.54
CA GLY A 349 -15.39 -7.63 -2.97
C GLY A 349 -14.22 -7.44 -3.92
N VAL A 350 -13.77 -8.53 -4.55
CA VAL A 350 -12.70 -8.50 -5.55
C VAL A 350 -13.08 -7.58 -6.71
N ILE A 351 -14.27 -7.72 -7.28
CA ILE A 351 -14.75 -6.89 -8.39
C ILE A 351 -14.79 -5.40 -8.00
N ILE A 352 -15.36 -5.07 -6.84
CA ILE A 352 -15.46 -3.67 -6.38
C ILE A 352 -14.06 -3.08 -6.21
N PHE A 353 -13.15 -3.81 -5.58
CA PHE A 353 -11.78 -3.36 -5.36
C PHE A 353 -11.02 -3.17 -6.68
N THR A 354 -11.11 -4.13 -7.62
CA THR A 354 -10.52 -4.01 -8.95
C THR A 354 -11.09 -2.82 -9.71
N VAL A 355 -12.41 -2.63 -9.71
CA VAL A 355 -13.05 -1.48 -10.37
C VAL A 355 -12.57 -0.17 -9.77
N LEU A 356 -12.45 -0.07 -8.44
CA LEU A 356 -11.97 1.13 -7.76
C LEU A 356 -10.60 1.59 -8.29
N PHE A 357 -9.66 0.66 -8.51
CA PHE A 357 -8.34 0.95 -9.05
C PHE A 357 -8.33 1.19 -10.56
N PHE A 358 -9.05 0.38 -11.33
CA PHE A 358 -8.94 0.40 -12.79
C PHE A 358 -9.74 1.51 -13.46
N VAL A 359 -10.80 2.03 -12.82
CA VAL A 359 -11.55 3.19 -13.33
C VAL A 359 -10.66 4.40 -13.64
N PRO A 360 -9.82 4.91 -12.71
CA PRO A 360 -8.91 6.01 -13.03
C PRO A 360 -7.81 5.60 -14.01
N ILE A 361 -7.33 4.35 -13.98
CA ILE A 361 -6.32 3.84 -14.92
C ILE A 361 -6.80 3.97 -16.37
N PHE A 362 -8.05 3.57 -16.63
CA PHE A 362 -8.62 3.65 -17.97
C PHE A 362 -9.11 5.05 -18.35
N LYS A 363 -9.77 5.77 -17.42
CA LYS A 363 -10.48 7.02 -17.76
C LYS A 363 -9.62 8.29 -17.72
N LEU A 364 -8.49 8.31 -17.02
CA LEU A 364 -7.63 9.51 -16.99
C LEU A 364 -7.06 9.81 -18.39
N LYS A 365 -7.12 11.07 -18.85
CA LYS A 365 -6.47 11.48 -20.12
C LYS A 365 -4.96 11.18 -20.10
N ASN A 366 -4.37 10.84 -21.25
CA ASN A 366 -2.96 10.47 -21.39
C ASN A 366 -2.00 11.69 -21.37
N THR A 367 -1.99 12.45 -20.28
CA THR A 367 -0.93 13.45 -20.03
C THR A 367 0.28 12.80 -19.37
N TYR A 368 1.47 13.42 -19.46
CA TYR A 368 2.70 12.88 -18.85
C TYR A 368 2.52 12.58 -17.35
N LYS A 369 1.92 13.52 -16.60
CA LYS A 369 1.65 13.37 -15.18
C LYS A 369 0.64 12.25 -14.89
N ASN A 370 -0.47 12.22 -15.64
CA ASN A 370 -1.50 11.21 -15.44
C ASN A 370 -0.99 9.81 -15.76
N PHE A 371 -0.11 9.67 -16.75
CA PHE A 371 0.53 8.41 -17.06
C PHE A 371 1.29 7.85 -15.86
N GLY A 372 2.04 8.71 -15.15
CA GLY A 372 2.67 8.32 -13.89
C GLY A 372 1.68 7.88 -12.83
N LEU A 373 0.57 8.60 -12.67
CA LEU A 373 -0.47 8.25 -11.70
C LEU A 373 -1.14 6.91 -12.02
N LYS A 374 -1.45 6.64 -13.31
CA LYS A 374 -1.97 5.34 -13.77
C LYS A 374 -1.01 4.21 -13.42
N LEU A 375 0.29 4.42 -13.68
CA LEU A 375 1.32 3.42 -13.41
C LEU A 375 1.51 3.19 -11.91
N SER A 376 1.52 4.25 -11.09
CA SER A 376 1.54 4.12 -9.62
C SER A 376 0.36 3.29 -9.12
N LEU A 377 -0.86 3.55 -9.58
CA LEU A 377 -2.05 2.77 -9.18
C LEU A 377 -1.98 1.32 -9.63
N PHE A 378 -1.54 1.07 -10.87
CA PHE A 378 -1.39 -0.28 -11.40
C PHE A 378 -0.40 -1.10 -10.56
N VAL A 379 0.74 -0.51 -10.20
CA VAL A 379 1.73 -1.23 -9.42
C VAL A 379 1.29 -1.43 -7.97
N ILE A 380 0.61 -0.45 -7.36
CA ILE A 380 -0.01 -0.65 -6.03
C ILE A 380 -0.93 -1.88 -6.09
N TYR A 381 -1.87 -1.91 -7.04
CA TYR A 381 -2.81 -3.03 -7.19
C TYR A 381 -2.09 -4.36 -7.37
N LEU A 382 -1.10 -4.42 -8.25
CA LEU A 382 -0.36 -5.65 -8.55
C LEU A 382 0.42 -6.16 -7.34
N ILE A 383 1.16 -5.28 -6.64
CA ILE A 383 1.94 -5.68 -5.47
C ILE A 383 1.02 -6.14 -4.34
N MET A 384 -0.13 -5.49 -4.14
CA MET A 384 -1.12 -5.93 -3.16
C MET A 384 -1.62 -7.33 -3.47
N MET A 385 -2.08 -7.56 -4.70
CA MET A 385 -2.66 -8.84 -5.10
C MET A 385 -1.70 -10.02 -5.01
N ILE A 386 -0.38 -9.78 -5.05
CA ILE A 386 0.63 -10.84 -5.11
C ILE A 386 1.44 -10.98 -3.82
N SER A 387 1.64 -9.90 -3.04
CA SER A 387 2.72 -9.91 -2.04
C SER A 387 2.55 -9.09 -0.77
N VAL A 388 1.65 -8.10 -0.73
CA VAL A 388 1.51 -7.21 0.45
C VAL A 388 0.02 -6.94 0.71
N PRO A 389 -0.63 -7.64 1.65
CA PRO A 389 -2.07 -7.54 1.91
C PRO A 389 -2.44 -6.36 2.82
N GLU A 390 -1.69 -5.26 2.74
CA GLU A 390 -1.81 -4.11 3.65
C GLU A 390 -2.74 -3.03 3.08
N TYR A 391 -4.05 -3.32 3.07
CA TYR A 391 -5.07 -2.39 2.58
C TYR A 391 -5.21 -1.13 3.46
N SER A 392 -4.71 -1.14 4.70
CA SER A 392 -4.81 -0.02 5.63
C SER A 392 -3.71 1.03 5.44
N PHE A 393 -2.74 0.79 4.54
CA PHE A 393 -1.69 1.77 4.24
C PHE A 393 -2.30 3.00 3.55
N LEU A 394 -2.21 4.16 4.22
CA LEU A 394 -2.84 5.39 3.72
C LEU A 394 -2.24 5.90 2.41
N SER A 395 -1.02 5.49 2.05
CA SER A 395 -0.39 5.79 0.76
C SER A 395 -1.24 5.29 -0.42
N ILE A 396 -1.88 4.13 -0.29
CA ILE A 396 -2.80 3.55 -1.28
C ILE A 396 -3.95 4.53 -1.55
N TRP A 397 -4.63 4.91 -0.47
CA TRP A 397 -5.81 5.75 -0.49
C TRP A 397 -5.51 7.19 -0.92
N LEU A 398 -4.31 7.68 -0.59
CA LEU A 398 -3.78 8.94 -1.09
C LEU A 398 -3.69 8.94 -2.63
N PHE A 399 -3.05 7.93 -3.23
CA PHE A 399 -2.91 7.85 -4.68
C PHE A 399 -4.26 7.67 -5.39
N LEU A 400 -5.15 6.84 -4.85
CA LEU A 400 -6.53 6.73 -5.35
C LEU A 400 -7.25 8.09 -5.25
N GLY A 401 -7.15 8.78 -4.13
CA GLY A 401 -7.77 10.09 -3.92
C GLY A 401 -7.29 11.13 -4.93
N ILE A 402 -5.97 11.20 -5.17
CA ILE A 402 -5.38 12.10 -6.19
C ILE A 402 -5.93 11.75 -7.59
N ALA A 403 -6.02 10.47 -7.93
CA ALA A 403 -6.50 10.03 -9.23
C ALA A 403 -7.98 10.35 -9.48
N TYR A 404 -8.84 10.13 -8.49
CA TYR A 404 -10.25 10.50 -8.60
C TYR A 404 -10.46 12.02 -8.54
N ASN A 405 -9.63 12.76 -7.80
CA ASN A 405 -9.63 14.22 -7.86
C ASN A 405 -9.32 14.71 -9.28
N GLN A 406 -8.28 14.14 -9.91
CA GLN A 406 -7.89 14.48 -11.27
C GLN A 406 -8.97 14.11 -12.29
N LEU A 407 -9.62 12.96 -12.12
CA LEU A 407 -10.76 12.55 -12.96
C LEU A 407 -11.92 13.56 -12.85
N ASN A 408 -12.23 14.02 -11.64
CA ASN A 408 -13.28 15.02 -11.42
C ASN A 408 -12.93 16.38 -12.05
N ARG A 409 -11.66 16.80 -11.97
CA ARG A 409 -11.18 18.01 -12.66
C ARG A 409 -11.35 17.89 -14.17
N GLN A 410 -10.94 16.76 -14.75
CA GLN A 410 -11.09 16.51 -16.19
C GLN A 410 -12.53 16.52 -16.68
N LYS A 411 -13.48 16.02 -15.87
CA LYS A 411 -14.91 16.09 -16.19
C LYS A 411 -15.42 17.52 -16.18
N ARG A 412 -15.00 18.35 -15.22
CA ARG A 412 -15.38 19.77 -15.14
C ARG A 412 -14.82 20.55 -16.34
N GLU A 413 -13.57 20.30 -16.70
CA GLU A 413 -12.91 20.90 -17.87
C GLU A 413 -13.55 20.49 -19.21
N ALA A 414 -14.29 19.38 -19.29
CA ALA A 414 -14.95 18.92 -20.52
C ALA A 414 -16.38 19.47 -20.68
N VAL A 415 -16.96 20.01 -19.60
CA VAL A 415 -18.29 20.64 -19.59
C VAL A 415 -18.20 22.14 -19.84
N LEU A 416 -17.02 22.72 -19.63
CA LEU A 416 -16.62 24.07 -20.04
C LEU A 416 -16.14 24.01 -21.50
#